data_AF-B1PU23-F1
#
_entry.id   AF-B1PU23-F1
#
_cell.length_a   1.000
_cell.length_b   1.000
_cell.length_c   1.000
_cell.angle_alpha   90.00
_cell.angle_beta   90.00
_cell.angle_gamma   90.00
#
_symmetry.space_group_name_H-M   'P 1'
#
loop_
_entity.id
_entity.type
_entity.pdbx_description
1 polymer ?
#
loop_
_entity_poly.entity_id
_entity_poly.type
_entity_poly.pdbx_seq_one_letter_code
_entity_poly.pdbx_strand_id
1 'polypeptide(L)'
;LEIVMISNVNMFSFFLYFFSTGLTVCYSFRLVYYSMTGDLNCGSLNMLNDEGWIMLRGMMGLLIMSIIGGSMLNWLIFPVPPMICLPLVMKMLTLFVCIVGGLFGYMISLTKLYTLNKSLIFYGSTNFLGSMWFMPFMSTYGIIFYPLNLGQIVSKSFDQGWSEYFGGQHLYQKLVGYSQILFMMHNNNLKIYLLLFVFWILILFNFLLFL
;
A
#
# COMPACT_ATOMS: atom_id res chain seq x y z
N LEU A 1 7.23 24.72 -15.24
CA LEU A 1 6.25 24.98 -16.33
C LEU A 1 6.89 25.69 -17.51
N GLU A 2 7.64 26.77 -17.28
CA GLU A 2 8.34 27.46 -18.39
C GLU A 2 9.40 26.60 -19.10
N ILE A 3 10.15 25.76 -18.36
CA ILE A 3 11.08 24.80 -18.98
C ILE A 3 10.32 23.78 -19.86
N VAL A 4 9.11 23.38 -19.43
CA VAL A 4 8.26 22.44 -20.17
C VAL A 4 7.80 23.05 -21.50
N MET A 5 7.57 24.37 -21.54
CA MET A 5 7.22 25.11 -22.76
C MET A 5 8.32 25.09 -23.83
N ILE A 6 9.59 25.10 -23.40
CA ILE A 6 10.73 25.04 -24.31
C ILE A 6 11.06 23.59 -24.71
N SER A 7 10.80 22.64 -23.83
CA SER A 7 11.08 21.23 -24.11
C SER A 7 10.15 20.64 -25.16
N ASN A 8 10.65 19.69 -25.94
CA ASN A 8 9.87 18.94 -26.93
C ASN A 8 8.95 17.92 -26.25
N VAL A 9 7.84 18.39 -25.70
CA VAL A 9 6.83 17.58 -25.03
C VAL A 9 5.64 17.37 -25.96
N ASN A 10 5.07 16.16 -25.95
CA ASN A 10 3.89 15.86 -26.77
C ASN A 10 2.73 16.79 -26.40
N MET A 11 1.90 17.15 -27.40
CA MET A 11 0.75 18.03 -27.19
C MET A 11 -0.21 17.52 -26.11
N PHE A 12 -0.38 16.19 -25.98
CA PHE A 12 -1.22 15.61 -24.94
C PHE A 12 -0.64 15.84 -23.53
N SER A 13 0.64 15.57 -23.33
CA SER A 13 1.31 15.83 -22.05
C SER A 13 1.36 17.32 -21.72
N PHE A 14 1.55 18.17 -22.73
CA PHE A 14 1.48 19.62 -22.58
C PHE A 14 0.12 20.03 -22.00
N PHE A 15 -0.97 19.57 -22.61
CA PHE A 15 -2.32 19.85 -22.13
C PHE A 15 -2.53 19.37 -20.69
N LEU A 16 -2.10 18.14 -20.35
CA LEU A 16 -2.24 17.60 -19.00
C LEU A 16 -1.48 18.40 -17.94
N TYR A 17 -0.28 18.90 -18.24
CA TYR A 17 0.46 19.77 -17.30
C TYR A 17 -0.31 21.04 -16.98
N PHE A 18 -0.81 21.76 -17.98
CA PHE A 18 -1.56 23.00 -17.72
C PHE A 18 -2.94 22.72 -17.11
N PHE A 19 -3.64 21.70 -17.59
CA PHE A 19 -4.94 21.34 -17.03
C PHE A 19 -4.85 20.91 -15.56
N SER A 20 -3.86 20.08 -15.22
CA SER A 20 -3.61 19.70 -13.82
C SER A 20 -3.26 20.92 -12.95
N THR A 21 -2.44 21.86 -13.43
CA THR A 21 -2.15 23.09 -12.67
C THR A 21 -3.42 23.91 -12.40
N GLY A 22 -4.30 24.07 -13.39
CA GLY A 22 -5.60 24.73 -13.19
C GLY A 22 -6.45 24.01 -12.14
N LEU A 23 -6.54 22.68 -12.20
CA LEU A 23 -7.28 21.87 -11.23
C LEU A 23 -6.70 21.95 -9.80
N THR A 24 -5.37 22.03 -9.64
CA THR A 24 -4.76 22.20 -8.30
C THR A 24 -5.21 23.50 -7.64
N VAL A 25 -5.30 24.58 -8.42
CA VAL A 25 -5.80 25.87 -7.94
C VAL A 25 -7.30 25.82 -7.68
N CYS A 26 -8.09 25.15 -8.53
CA CYS A 26 -9.52 24.92 -8.26
C CYS A 26 -9.73 24.23 -6.90
N TYR A 27 -8.95 23.19 -6.61
CA TYR A 27 -9.03 22.44 -5.36
C TYR A 27 -8.64 23.28 -4.14
N SER A 28 -7.57 24.07 -4.21
CA SER A 28 -7.16 24.92 -3.09
C SER A 28 -8.22 25.98 -2.77
N PHE A 29 -8.78 26.64 -3.77
CA PHE A 29 -9.85 27.63 -3.54
C PHE A 29 -11.15 27.00 -3.05
N ARG A 30 -11.48 25.78 -3.50
CA ARG A 30 -12.59 25.00 -2.94
C ARG A 30 -12.38 24.73 -1.44
N LEU A 31 -11.18 24.34 -1.03
CA LEU A 31 -10.85 24.11 0.38
C LEU A 31 -10.96 25.39 1.20
N VAL A 32 -10.43 26.50 0.70
CA VAL A 32 -10.55 27.82 1.34
C VAL A 32 -12.02 28.20 1.50
N TYR A 33 -12.86 27.92 0.51
CA TYR A 33 -14.30 28.19 0.61
C TYR A 33 -14.96 27.44 1.75
N TYR A 34 -14.81 26.11 1.82
CA TYR A 34 -15.50 25.30 2.82
C TYR A 34 -14.92 25.44 4.24
N SER A 35 -13.68 25.88 4.40
CA SER A 35 -13.03 26.00 5.72
C SER A 35 -13.02 27.41 6.30
N MET A 36 -12.83 28.45 5.46
CA MET A 36 -12.56 29.81 5.94
C MET A 36 -13.64 30.82 5.56
N THR A 37 -14.12 30.81 4.31
CA THR A 37 -15.04 31.87 3.83
C THR A 37 -16.51 31.51 3.88
N GLY A 38 -16.83 30.21 3.92
CA GLY A 38 -18.21 29.71 3.99
C GLY A 38 -18.79 29.79 5.41
N ASP A 39 -20.07 29.45 5.51
CA ASP A 39 -20.75 29.39 6.80
C ASP A 39 -20.20 28.24 7.66
N LEU A 40 -20.15 28.47 8.99
CA LEU A 40 -19.70 27.47 9.95
C LEU A 40 -20.70 26.31 10.02
N ASN A 41 -20.33 25.17 9.44
CA ASN A 41 -21.12 23.92 9.47
C ASN A 41 -20.85 23.05 10.72
N CYS A 42 -20.26 23.61 11.76
CA CYS A 42 -19.98 22.88 12.99
C CYS A 42 -21.24 22.78 13.88
N GLY A 43 -21.25 21.84 14.83
CA GLY A 43 -22.40 21.64 15.73
C GLY A 43 -22.72 22.88 16.58
N SER A 44 -23.87 22.93 17.25
CA SER A 44 -24.23 24.10 18.08
C SER A 44 -23.31 24.30 19.29
N LEU A 45 -22.67 23.24 19.79
CA LEU A 45 -21.75 23.26 20.92
C LEU A 45 -20.30 23.10 20.43
N ASN A 46 -19.71 24.16 19.90
CA ASN A 46 -18.30 24.17 19.50
C ASN A 46 -17.43 24.90 20.51
N MET A 47 -16.34 24.26 20.93
CA MET A 47 -15.28 24.88 21.72
C MET A 47 -14.06 25.13 20.83
N LEU A 48 -14.09 26.19 20.02
CA LEU A 48 -12.96 26.58 19.18
C LEU A 48 -11.91 27.30 20.04
N ASN A 49 -10.68 26.77 20.10
CA ASN A 49 -9.57 27.39 20.80
C ASN A 49 -8.24 27.15 20.05
N ASP A 50 -7.58 28.23 19.63
CA ASP A 50 -6.31 28.20 18.89
C ASP A 50 -5.11 28.74 19.72
N GLU A 51 -5.24 28.89 21.04
CA GLU A 51 -4.23 29.53 21.90
C GLU A 51 -3.01 28.63 22.24
N GLY A 52 -2.90 27.45 21.64
CA GLY A 52 -1.81 26.51 21.88
C GLY A 52 -0.47 27.00 21.36
N TRP A 53 0.36 27.61 22.23
CA TRP A 53 1.68 28.16 21.88
C TRP A 53 2.61 27.17 21.17
N ILE A 54 2.57 25.88 21.53
CA ILE A 54 3.41 24.84 20.93
C ILE A 54 3.05 24.64 19.45
N MET A 55 1.74 24.61 19.13
CA MET A 55 1.24 24.50 17.76
C MET A 55 1.56 25.76 16.94
N LEU A 56 1.28 26.94 17.51
CA LEU A 56 1.54 28.23 16.85
C LEU A 56 3.02 28.41 16.49
N ARG A 57 3.94 28.02 17.37
CA ARG A 57 5.38 28.08 17.10
C ARG A 57 5.77 27.19 15.92
N GLY A 58 5.18 26.00 15.80
CA GLY A 58 5.41 25.10 14.65
C GLY A 58 4.88 25.67 13.34
N MET A 59 3.66 26.19 13.33
CA MET A 59 3.04 26.81 12.15
C MET A 59 3.81 28.04 11.67
N MET A 60 4.27 28.90 12.58
CA MET A 60 5.07 30.09 12.24
C MET A 60 6.40 29.73 11.57
N GLY A 61 7.09 28.69 12.06
CA GLY A 61 8.33 28.21 11.44
C GLY A 61 8.12 27.73 10.00
N LEU A 62 7.04 26.97 9.76
CA LEU A 62 6.69 26.48 8.42
C LEU A 62 6.29 27.62 7.48
N LEU A 63 5.60 28.65 7.98
CA LEU A 63 5.20 29.82 7.19
C LEU A 63 6.42 30.62 6.71
N ILE A 64 7.40 30.85 7.58
CA ILE A 64 8.63 31.57 7.19
C ILE A 64 9.39 30.77 6.12
N MET A 65 9.49 29.45 6.29
CA MET A 65 10.18 28.58 5.34
C MET A 65 9.45 28.49 3.99
N SER A 66 8.12 28.51 3.94
CA SER A 66 7.39 28.42 2.67
C SER A 66 7.55 29.67 1.80
N ILE A 67 7.69 30.86 2.41
CA ILE A 67 7.91 32.13 1.70
C ILE A 67 9.33 32.21 1.14
N ILE A 68 10.33 31.85 1.95
CA ILE A 68 11.75 32.09 1.63
C ILE A 68 12.40 30.87 0.98
N GLY A 69 11.97 29.66 1.34
CA GLY A 69 12.65 28.41 0.98
C GLY A 69 12.73 28.17 -0.52
N GLY A 70 11.69 28.53 -1.28
CA GLY A 70 11.69 28.35 -2.73
C GLY A 70 12.76 29.17 -3.45
N SER A 71 12.91 30.45 -3.10
CA SER A 71 13.92 31.33 -3.71
C SER A 71 15.34 30.96 -3.25
N MET A 72 15.53 30.67 -1.96
CA MET A 72 16.83 30.23 -1.44
C MET A 72 17.31 28.93 -2.09
N LEU A 73 16.43 27.92 -2.21
CA LEU A 73 16.79 26.66 -2.86
C LEU A 73 17.11 26.85 -4.34
N ASN A 74 16.39 27.73 -5.05
CA ASN A 74 16.68 27.99 -6.45
C ASN A 74 18.10 28.57 -6.65
N TRP A 75 18.51 29.51 -5.80
CA TRP A 75 19.87 30.07 -5.85
C TRP A 75 20.97 29.08 -5.45
N LEU A 76 20.67 28.16 -4.53
CA LEU A 76 21.65 27.15 -4.08
C LEU A 76 21.83 26.00 -5.07
N ILE A 77 20.73 25.48 -5.64
CA ILE A 77 20.73 24.28 -6.49
C ILE A 77 21.14 24.62 -7.92
N PHE A 78 20.73 25.78 -8.44
CA PHE A 78 20.99 26.19 -9.82
C PHE A 78 21.99 27.35 -9.86
N PRO A 79 23.31 27.07 -9.92
CA PRO A 79 24.33 28.12 -9.97
C PRO A 79 24.27 28.93 -11.28
N VAL A 80 23.73 28.34 -12.35
CA VAL A 80 23.50 29.01 -13.64
C VAL A 80 22.03 28.82 -14.04
N PRO A 81 21.15 29.82 -13.83
CA PRO A 81 19.76 29.70 -14.24
C PRO A 81 19.65 29.70 -15.77
N PRO A 82 18.89 28.77 -16.39
CA PRO A 82 18.69 28.77 -17.84
C PRO A 82 17.86 29.98 -18.27
N MET A 83 18.30 30.68 -19.32
CA MET A 83 17.51 31.74 -19.94
C MET A 83 16.37 31.14 -20.78
N ILE A 84 15.14 31.45 -20.41
CA ILE A 84 13.93 30.96 -21.08
C ILE A 84 13.34 32.10 -21.92
N CYS A 85 13.54 32.03 -23.24
CA CYS A 85 12.99 32.99 -24.19
C CYS A 85 11.66 32.48 -24.78
N LEU A 86 10.53 33.03 -24.30
CA LEU A 86 9.19 32.66 -24.76
C LEU A 86 8.42 33.92 -25.23
N PRO A 87 7.50 33.78 -26.20
CA PRO A 87 6.58 34.87 -26.54
C PRO A 87 5.70 35.21 -25.34
N LEU A 88 5.26 36.47 -25.23
CA LEU A 88 4.53 37.00 -24.07
C LEU A 88 3.32 36.13 -23.68
N VAL A 89 2.58 35.62 -24.67
CA VAL A 89 1.41 34.76 -24.45
C VAL A 89 1.77 33.49 -23.68
N MET A 90 2.86 32.82 -24.06
CA MET A 90 3.30 31.59 -23.41
C MET A 90 3.86 31.87 -22.01
N LYS A 91 4.54 33.00 -21.83
CA LYS A 91 5.09 33.40 -20.53
C LYS A 91 3.99 33.67 -19.50
N MET A 92 2.89 34.28 -19.91
CA MET A 92 1.76 34.58 -19.03
C MET A 92 0.77 33.43 -18.88
N LEU A 93 0.91 32.33 -19.64
CA LEU A 93 -0.06 31.24 -19.66
C LEU A 93 -0.29 30.63 -18.27
N THR A 94 0.78 30.40 -17.52
CA THR A 94 0.70 29.83 -16.16
C THR A 94 -0.19 30.67 -15.25
N LEU A 95 0.00 31.99 -15.27
CA LEU A 95 -0.77 32.93 -14.47
C LEU A 95 -2.24 32.96 -14.90
N PHE A 96 -2.51 32.96 -16.21
CA PHE A 96 -3.88 32.88 -16.72
C PHE A 96 -4.59 31.60 -16.27
N VAL A 97 -3.93 30.45 -16.38
CA VAL A 97 -4.48 29.15 -15.93
C VAL A 97 -4.78 29.17 -14.42
N CYS A 98 -3.91 29.75 -13.60
CA CYS A 98 -4.14 29.90 -12.16
C CYS A 98 -5.35 30.79 -11.86
N ILE A 99 -5.48 31.95 -12.51
CA ILE A 99 -6.62 32.86 -12.29
C ILE A 99 -7.93 32.19 -12.69
N VAL A 100 -7.96 31.58 -13.87
CA VAL A 100 -9.14 30.88 -14.38
C VAL A 100 -9.51 29.71 -13.47
N GLY A 101 -8.53 28.91 -13.02
CA GLY A 101 -8.74 27.83 -12.07
C GLY A 101 -9.29 28.31 -10.73
N GLY A 102 -8.74 29.39 -10.17
CA GLY A 102 -9.23 29.96 -8.90
C GLY A 102 -10.67 30.45 -9.00
N LEU A 103 -11.00 31.18 -10.07
CA LEU A 103 -12.36 31.64 -10.34
C LEU A 103 -13.33 30.47 -10.50
N PHE A 104 -12.97 29.45 -11.29
CA PHE A 104 -13.82 28.27 -11.44
C PHE A 104 -14.01 27.52 -10.12
N GLY A 105 -12.94 27.29 -9.36
CA GLY A 105 -13.00 26.60 -8.07
C GLY A 105 -13.96 27.28 -7.09
N TYR A 106 -13.88 28.61 -6.98
CA TYR A 106 -14.73 29.40 -6.10
C TYR A 106 -16.19 29.46 -6.58
N MET A 107 -16.42 29.61 -7.88
CA MET A 107 -17.78 29.65 -8.43
C MET A 107 -18.51 28.30 -8.30
N ILE A 108 -17.79 27.18 -8.43
CA ILE A 108 -18.36 25.84 -8.23
C ILE A 108 -18.75 25.62 -6.77
N SER A 109 -17.99 26.15 -5.82
CA SER A 109 -18.27 25.96 -4.39
C SER A 109 -19.41 26.84 -3.88
N LEU A 110 -19.75 27.93 -4.56
CA LEU A 110 -20.87 28.82 -4.25
C LEU A 110 -22.24 28.18 -4.56
N THR A 111 -22.63 27.19 -3.78
CA THR A 111 -23.96 26.57 -3.85
C THR A 111 -24.91 27.21 -2.83
N LYS A 112 -26.08 27.66 -3.28
CA LYS A 112 -27.15 28.14 -2.39
C LYS A 112 -28.07 26.98 -1.98
N LEU A 113 -28.73 27.11 -0.82
CA LEU A 113 -29.63 26.09 -0.26
C LEU A 113 -30.74 25.61 -1.20
N TYR A 114 -31.20 26.47 -2.12
CA TYR A 114 -32.27 26.14 -3.07
C TYR A 114 -31.77 25.64 -4.44
N THR A 115 -30.47 25.34 -4.57
CA THR A 115 -29.93 24.82 -5.83
C THR A 115 -30.17 23.32 -5.97
N LEU A 116 -30.55 22.87 -7.16
CA LEU A 116 -30.60 21.43 -7.47
C LEU A 116 -29.21 20.81 -7.28
N ASN A 117 -29.13 19.77 -6.47
CA ASN A 117 -27.90 19.02 -6.23
C ASN A 117 -27.41 18.35 -7.52
N LYS A 118 -26.53 19.05 -8.26
CA LYS A 118 -25.94 18.56 -9.52
C LYS A 118 -25.17 17.25 -9.31
N SER A 119 -24.59 17.05 -8.12
CA SER A 119 -23.87 15.82 -7.78
C SER A 119 -24.78 14.59 -7.69
N LEU A 120 -26.02 14.75 -7.20
CA LEU A 120 -27.01 13.67 -7.14
C LEU A 120 -27.54 13.33 -8.53
N ILE A 121 -27.72 14.32 -9.40
CA ILE A 121 -28.14 14.10 -10.80
C ILE A 121 -27.10 13.26 -11.55
N PHE A 122 -25.81 13.53 -11.33
CA PHE A 122 -24.70 12.83 -11.98
C PHE A 122 -23.99 11.84 -11.04
N TYR A 123 -24.74 11.11 -10.21
CA TYR A 123 -24.21 10.26 -9.15
C TYR A 123 -23.16 9.25 -9.62
N GLY A 124 -23.36 8.60 -10.78
CA GLY A 124 -22.40 7.63 -11.30
C GLY A 124 -21.02 8.24 -11.56
N SER A 125 -20.97 9.43 -12.16
CA SER A 125 -19.71 10.13 -12.44
C SER A 125 -19.06 10.69 -11.18
N THR A 126 -19.85 11.23 -10.25
CA THR A 126 -19.32 11.80 -8.99
C THR A 126 -18.79 10.71 -8.08
N ASN A 127 -19.47 9.56 -8.00
CA ASN A 127 -18.98 8.41 -7.25
C ASN A 127 -17.71 7.81 -7.87
N PHE A 128 -17.62 7.71 -9.21
CA PHE A 128 -16.42 7.23 -9.88
C PHE A 128 -15.20 8.13 -9.63
N LEU A 129 -15.35 9.45 -9.78
CA LEU A 129 -14.26 10.41 -9.52
C LEU A 129 -13.92 10.49 -8.03
N GLY A 130 -14.93 10.45 -7.14
CA GLY A 130 -14.75 10.53 -5.69
C GLY A 130 -14.08 9.30 -5.07
N SER A 131 -14.33 8.11 -5.62
CA SER A 131 -13.71 6.85 -5.18
C SER A 131 -12.30 6.60 -5.76
N MET A 132 -11.64 7.65 -6.30
CA MET A 132 -10.35 7.54 -6.99
C MET A 132 -10.39 6.45 -8.09
N TRP A 133 -11.40 6.52 -8.96
CA TRP A 133 -11.61 5.56 -10.06
C TRP A 133 -11.72 4.10 -9.58
N PHE A 134 -12.25 3.89 -8.37
CA PHE A 134 -12.30 2.59 -7.70
C PHE A 134 -10.94 1.88 -7.55
N MET A 135 -9.82 2.59 -7.71
CA MET A 135 -8.47 2.03 -7.63
C MET A 135 -8.21 1.35 -6.28
N PRO A 136 -8.61 1.91 -5.11
CA PRO A 136 -8.42 1.23 -3.83
C PRO A 136 -9.14 -0.13 -3.80
N PHE A 137 -10.37 -0.21 -4.32
CA PHE A 137 -11.14 -1.45 -4.35
C PHE A 137 -10.52 -2.49 -5.27
N MET A 138 -10.09 -2.09 -6.47
CA MET A 138 -9.46 -2.99 -7.43
C MET A 138 -8.11 -3.52 -6.93
N SER A 139 -7.30 -2.64 -6.32
CA SER A 139 -5.97 -2.99 -5.82
C SER A 139 -6.00 -3.78 -4.50
N THR A 140 -7.03 -3.63 -3.69
CA THR A 140 -7.15 -4.40 -2.44
C THR A 140 -7.89 -5.71 -2.66
N TYR A 141 -9.20 -5.67 -2.93
CA TYR A 141 -10.03 -6.87 -3.00
C TYR A 141 -9.60 -7.83 -4.11
N GLY A 142 -9.27 -7.32 -5.30
CA GLY A 142 -8.86 -8.15 -6.43
C GLY A 142 -7.51 -8.82 -6.19
N ILE A 143 -6.53 -8.07 -5.69
CA ILE A 143 -5.15 -8.56 -5.57
C ILE A 143 -4.98 -9.44 -4.32
N ILE A 144 -5.64 -9.12 -3.21
CA ILE A 144 -5.45 -9.83 -1.93
C ILE A 144 -6.08 -11.24 -1.96
N PHE A 145 -7.16 -11.44 -2.72
CA PHE A 145 -7.88 -12.72 -2.74
C PHE A 145 -7.02 -13.90 -3.21
N TYR A 146 -6.26 -13.74 -4.29
CA TYR A 146 -5.42 -14.80 -4.87
C TYR A 146 -4.30 -15.31 -3.96
N PRO A 147 -3.42 -14.48 -3.38
CA PRO A 147 -2.37 -14.94 -2.48
C PRO A 147 -2.94 -15.55 -1.19
N LEU A 148 -4.07 -15.04 -0.68
CA LEU A 148 -4.72 -15.64 0.49
C LEU A 148 -5.25 -17.04 0.21
N ASN A 149 -5.93 -17.24 -0.93
CA ASN A 149 -6.44 -18.56 -1.29
C ASN A 149 -5.30 -19.56 -1.52
N LEU A 150 -4.23 -19.14 -2.19
CA LEU A 150 -3.02 -19.95 -2.34
C LEU A 150 -2.38 -20.29 -0.98
N GLY A 151 -2.26 -19.32 -0.08
CA GLY A 151 -1.74 -19.57 1.28
C GLY A 151 -2.59 -20.58 2.06
N GLN A 152 -3.92 -20.56 1.88
CA GLN A 152 -4.81 -21.54 2.50
C GLN A 152 -4.61 -22.94 1.91
N ILE A 153 -4.43 -23.06 0.60
CA ILE A 153 -4.20 -24.36 -0.05
C ILE A 153 -2.84 -24.93 0.38
N VAL A 154 -1.79 -24.11 0.41
CA VAL A 154 -0.45 -24.53 0.83
C VAL A 154 -0.46 -25.00 2.28
N SER A 155 -1.02 -24.21 3.20
CA SER A 155 -1.06 -24.60 4.62
C SER A 155 -1.83 -25.91 4.88
N LYS A 156 -2.97 -26.10 4.21
CA LYS A 156 -3.77 -27.33 4.36
C LYS A 156 -3.13 -28.56 3.71
N SER A 157 -2.67 -28.43 2.48
CA SER A 157 -2.22 -29.59 1.69
C SER A 157 -0.75 -29.92 1.95
N PHE A 158 0.11 -28.91 2.00
CA PHE A 158 1.55 -29.10 2.10
C PHE A 158 1.97 -29.23 3.56
N ASP A 159 1.72 -28.19 4.37
CA ASP A 159 2.19 -28.16 5.76
C ASP A 159 1.45 -29.18 6.62
N GLN A 160 0.13 -29.06 6.74
CA GLN A 160 -0.68 -29.97 7.58
C GLN A 160 -0.93 -31.34 6.96
N GLY A 161 -0.70 -31.49 5.65
CA GLY A 161 -0.95 -32.75 4.93
C GLY A 161 0.33 -33.53 4.68
N TRP A 162 0.98 -33.25 3.56
CA TRP A 162 2.13 -34.03 3.08
C TRP A 162 3.32 -34.00 4.04
N SER A 163 3.62 -32.85 4.67
CA SER A 163 4.77 -32.74 5.56
C SER A 163 4.59 -33.59 6.83
N GLU A 164 3.39 -33.63 7.40
CA GLU A 164 3.08 -34.48 8.55
C GLU A 164 3.02 -35.97 8.17
N TYR A 165 2.49 -36.28 6.98
CA TYR A 165 2.46 -37.64 6.45
C TYR A 165 3.87 -38.19 6.22
N PHE A 166 4.78 -37.45 5.59
CA PHE A 166 6.15 -37.95 5.40
C PHE A 166 7.03 -37.80 6.64
N GLY A 167 6.66 -36.90 7.55
CA GLY A 167 7.39 -36.62 8.78
C GLY A 167 6.94 -37.48 9.96
N GLY A 168 6.57 -36.79 11.03
CA GLY A 168 6.42 -37.39 12.36
C GLY A 168 5.31 -38.43 12.46
N GLN A 169 4.16 -38.24 11.79
CA GLN A 169 3.01 -39.12 11.99
C GLN A 169 3.27 -40.54 11.44
N HIS A 170 3.83 -40.63 10.24
CA HIS A 170 4.10 -41.93 9.62
C HIS A 170 5.31 -42.63 10.25
N LEU A 171 6.31 -41.85 10.68
CA LEU A 171 7.45 -42.41 11.40
C LEU A 171 7.02 -42.97 12.77
N TYR A 172 6.15 -42.26 13.49
CA TYR A 172 5.52 -42.77 14.71
C TYR A 172 4.74 -44.06 14.46
N GLN A 173 3.88 -44.11 13.43
CA GLN A 173 3.12 -45.32 13.10
C GLN A 173 4.03 -46.52 12.78
N LYS A 174 5.13 -46.31 12.05
CA LYS A 174 6.10 -47.38 11.76
C LYS A 174 6.82 -47.87 13.02
N LEU A 175 7.27 -46.95 13.88
CA LEU A 175 7.94 -47.30 15.14
C LEU A 175 7.01 -48.09 16.07
N VAL A 176 5.74 -47.68 16.17
CA VAL A 176 4.73 -48.44 16.93
C VAL A 176 4.56 -49.84 16.33
N GLY A 177 4.45 -49.97 15.01
CA GLY A 177 4.39 -51.27 14.33
C GLY A 177 5.60 -52.16 14.63
N TYR A 178 6.81 -51.62 14.56
CA TYR A 178 8.03 -52.37 14.89
C TYR A 178 8.09 -52.78 16.36
N SER A 179 7.68 -51.90 17.30
CA SER A 179 7.65 -52.24 18.73
C SER A 179 6.65 -53.37 19.03
N GLN A 180 5.50 -53.40 18.35
CA GLN A 180 4.52 -54.46 18.51
C GLN A 180 5.06 -55.80 17.99
N ILE A 181 5.75 -55.80 16.84
CA ILE A 181 6.39 -57.00 16.31
C ILE A 181 7.48 -57.50 17.25
N LEU A 182 8.34 -56.61 17.75
CA LEU A 182 9.38 -56.95 18.73
C LEU A 182 8.78 -57.53 20.01
N PHE A 183 7.71 -56.94 20.53
CA PHE A 183 7.01 -57.44 21.71
C PHE A 183 6.49 -58.87 21.49
N MET A 184 5.88 -59.15 20.33
CA MET A 184 5.39 -60.49 20.00
C MET A 184 6.54 -61.51 19.86
N MET A 185 7.68 -61.11 19.27
CA MET A 185 8.87 -61.97 19.17
C MET A 185 9.49 -62.23 20.55
N HIS A 186 9.42 -61.26 21.47
CA HIS A 186 9.90 -61.42 22.83
C HIS A 186 8.97 -62.25 23.71
N ASN A 187 7.68 -62.32 23.40
CA ASN A 187 6.72 -63.11 24.16
C ASN A 187 6.74 -64.61 23.77
N ASN A 188 7.94 -65.16 23.58
CA ASN A 188 8.18 -66.56 23.25
C ASN A 188 8.68 -67.34 24.49
N ASN A 189 8.56 -68.67 24.45
CA ASN A 189 9.02 -69.54 25.52
C ASN A 189 10.55 -69.51 25.68
N LEU A 190 11.03 -69.67 26.91
CA LEU A 190 12.46 -69.66 27.31
C LEU A 190 13.34 -70.62 26.48
N LYS A 191 12.78 -71.75 26.01
CA LYS A 191 13.48 -72.71 25.14
C LYS A 191 13.94 -72.10 23.81
N ILE A 192 13.12 -71.24 23.20
CA ILE A 192 13.41 -70.61 21.90
C ILE A 192 14.56 -69.61 22.06
N TYR A 193 14.60 -68.89 23.18
CA TYR A 193 15.68 -67.96 23.51
C TYR A 193 17.05 -68.62 23.61
N LEU A 194 17.13 -69.76 24.31
CA LEU A 194 18.38 -70.51 24.45
C LEU A 194 18.88 -71.03 23.10
N LEU A 195 17.96 -71.44 22.23
CA LEU A 195 18.29 -71.92 20.88
C LEU A 195 18.86 -70.79 20.00
N LEU A 196 18.27 -69.58 20.07
CA LEU A 196 18.80 -68.38 19.40
C LEU A 196 20.20 -68.01 19.89
N PHE A 197 20.47 -68.13 21.20
CA PHE A 197 21.78 -67.83 21.76
C PHE A 197 22.88 -68.76 21.24
N VAL A 198 22.61 -70.06 21.14
CA VAL A 198 23.55 -71.04 20.55
C VAL A 198 23.80 -70.73 19.08
N PHE A 199 22.76 -70.44 18.30
CA PHE A 199 22.90 -70.03 16.90
C PHE A 199 23.79 -68.80 16.74
N TRP A 200 23.65 -67.81 17.64
CA TRP A 200 24.46 -66.60 17.59
C TRP A 200 25.95 -66.86 17.87
N ILE A 201 26.27 -67.73 18.84
CA ILE A 201 27.65 -68.15 19.11
C ILE A 201 28.27 -68.82 17.88
N LEU A 202 27.53 -69.68 17.19
CA LEU A 202 28.02 -70.33 15.96
C LEU A 202 28.33 -69.32 14.85
N ILE A 203 27.48 -68.31 14.67
CA ILE A 203 27.70 -67.23 13.69
C ILE A 203 28.96 -66.44 14.04
N LEU A 204 29.15 -66.07 15.31
CA LEU A 204 30.35 -65.37 15.76
C LEU A 204 31.62 -66.19 15.53
N PHE A 205 31.57 -67.49 15.83
CA PHE A 205 32.71 -68.37 15.64
C PHE A 205 33.09 -68.48 14.16
N ASN A 206 32.11 -68.58 13.27
CA ASN A 206 32.35 -68.56 11.83
C ASN A 206 32.93 -67.23 11.34
N PHE A 207 32.47 -66.10 11.86
CA PHE A 207 33.07 -64.79 11.53
C PHE A 207 34.52 -64.68 12.00
N LEU A 208 34.81 -65.16 13.21
CA LEU A 208 36.17 -65.20 13.76
C LEU A 208 37.10 -66.14 12.98
N LEU A 209 36.56 -67.20 12.37
CA LEU A 209 37.33 -68.12 11.52
C LEU A 209 37.57 -67.58 10.10
N PHE A 210 36.74 -66.65 9.63
CA PHE A 210 36.84 -66.04 8.29
C PHE A 210 37.68 -64.77 8.27
N LEU A 211 37.96 -64.19 9.45
CA LEU A 211 38.88 -63.07 9.69
C LEU A 211 40.29 -63.59 9.96
#